data_AF-A0A426QIV9-F1
#
_entry.id   AF-A0A426QIV9-F1
#
_cell.length_a   1.000
_cell.length_b   1.000
_cell.length_c   1.000
_cell.angle_alpha   90.00
_cell.angle_beta   90.00
_cell.angle_gamma   90.00
#
_symmetry.space_group_name_H-M   'P 1'
#
loop_
_entity.id
_entity.type
_entity.pdbx_description
1 polymer ?
#
loop_
_entity_poly.entity_id
_entity_poly.type
_entity_poly.pdbx_seq_one_letter_code
_entity_poly.pdbx_strand_id
1 'polypeptide(L)'
;MELLWEVAQFPLYDVWHQNDWGYILYALAHCTLGDLLILLVAYEIVAAVRHDRVWYRHSPLAGAALFTLLGVLYTFGSEIYNVRIEQSWGYTELMPVLPVLGVGGVPFLQWLLIPPVLVWLLWLLGDMGRAPDAGH
;
A
#
# COMPACT_ATOMS: atom_id res chain seq x y z
N MET A 1 0.24 -0.62 9.04
CA MET A 1 0.84 0.62 8.52
C MET A 1 -0.20 1.37 7.72
N GLU A 2 -1.01 0.66 6.91
CA GLU A 2 -2.23 1.19 6.23
C GLU A 2 -3.07 2.14 7.09
N LEU A 3 -3.60 1.69 8.24
CA LEU A 3 -4.50 2.52 9.05
C LEU A 3 -3.91 3.88 9.46
N LEU A 4 -2.62 3.90 9.82
CA LEU A 4 -1.94 5.15 10.19
C LEU A 4 -1.77 6.07 8.99
N TRP A 5 -1.48 5.49 7.82
CA TRP A 5 -1.37 6.21 6.57
C TRP A 5 -2.72 6.78 6.15
N GLU A 6 -3.79 5.99 6.23
CA GLU A 6 -5.16 6.42 5.95
C GLU A 6 -5.61 7.54 6.84
N VAL A 7 -5.43 7.42 8.16
CA VAL A 7 -5.76 8.50 9.11
C VAL A 7 -4.98 9.78 8.79
N ALA A 8 -3.72 9.67 8.36
CA ALA A 8 -2.89 10.83 8.02
C ALA A 8 -3.34 11.52 6.73
N GLN A 9 -3.80 10.77 5.72
CA GLN A 9 -4.24 11.34 4.43
C GLN A 9 -5.72 11.72 4.41
N PHE A 10 -6.55 11.18 5.30
CA PHE A 10 -8.00 11.38 5.29
C PHE A 10 -8.46 12.86 5.28
N PRO A 11 -7.78 13.80 5.97
CA PRO A 11 -8.10 15.23 5.89
C PRO A 11 -7.99 15.87 4.49
N LEU A 12 -7.31 15.21 3.55
CA LEU A 12 -7.14 15.68 2.17
C LEU A 12 -8.33 15.31 1.25
N TYR A 13 -9.29 14.53 1.73
CA TYR A 13 -10.48 14.16 0.97
C TYR A 13 -11.68 15.04 1.34
N ASP A 14 -12.53 15.37 0.35
CA ASP A 14 -13.72 16.21 0.56
C ASP A 14 -14.71 15.58 1.55
N VAL A 15 -14.68 14.25 1.62
CA VAL A 15 -15.48 13.44 2.53
C VAL A 15 -15.23 13.76 4.00
N TRP A 16 -14.05 14.25 4.37
CA TRP A 16 -13.76 14.69 5.73
C TRP A 16 -14.61 15.90 6.16
N HIS A 17 -14.91 16.80 5.22
CA HIS A 17 -15.61 18.05 5.52
C HIS A 17 -17.12 17.98 5.28
N GLN A 18 -17.57 17.04 4.43
CA GLN A 18 -18.94 17.04 3.89
C GLN A 18 -19.82 15.86 4.36
N ASN A 19 -19.25 14.86 5.03
CA ASN A 19 -19.99 13.64 5.41
C ASN A 19 -20.03 13.39 6.93
N ASP A 20 -21.03 12.62 7.35
CA ASP A 20 -21.19 12.19 8.73
C ASP A 20 -20.03 11.28 9.20
N TRP A 21 -19.72 11.33 10.49
CA TRP A 21 -18.69 10.50 11.13
C TRP A 21 -18.83 9.00 10.86
N GLY A 22 -20.07 8.50 10.70
CA GLY A 22 -20.32 7.10 10.35
C GLY A 22 -19.82 6.73 8.95
N TYR A 23 -19.98 7.63 7.99
CA TYR A 23 -19.47 7.45 6.63
C TYR A 23 -17.94 7.55 6.59
N ILE A 24 -17.36 8.48 7.36
CA ILE A 24 -15.91 8.62 7.54
C ILE A 24 -15.29 7.31 8.05
N LEU A 25 -15.87 6.73 9.11
CA LEU A 25 -15.38 5.46 9.68
C LEU A 25 -15.57 4.28 8.72
N TYR A 26 -16.71 4.22 8.03
CA TYR A 26 -16.94 3.18 7.02
C TYR A 26 -15.92 3.26 5.89
N ALA A 27 -15.66 4.46 5.38
CA ALA A 27 -14.71 4.70 4.31
C ALA A 27 -13.29 4.30 4.72
N LEU A 28 -12.84 4.74 5.89
CA LEU A 28 -11.52 4.40 6.43
C LEU A 28 -11.40 2.88 6.68
N ALA A 29 -12.45 2.22 7.16
CA ALA A 29 -12.44 0.77 7.31
C ALA A 29 -12.42 0.04 5.96
N HIS A 30 -13.20 0.51 4.99
CA HIS A 30 -13.31 -0.10 3.67
C HIS A 30 -12.01 0.03 2.87
N CYS A 31 -11.40 1.22 2.86
CA CYS A 31 -10.14 1.48 2.17
C CYS A 31 -8.98 0.71 2.83
N THR A 32 -8.83 0.81 4.16
CA THR A 32 -7.81 0.04 4.90
C THR A 32 -7.92 -1.47 4.67
N LEU A 33 -9.16 -2.02 4.67
CA LEU A 33 -9.37 -3.44 4.42
C LEU A 33 -9.08 -3.82 2.97
N GLY A 34 -9.46 -2.96 2.01
CA GLY A 34 -9.13 -3.12 0.60
C GLY A 34 -7.63 -3.19 0.38
N ASP A 35 -6.89 -2.21 0.89
CA ASP A 35 -5.43 -2.14 0.76
C ASP A 35 -4.72 -3.35 1.37
N LEU A 36 -5.20 -3.83 2.52
CA LEU A 36 -4.69 -5.04 3.15
C LEU A 36 -4.90 -6.28 2.26
N LEU A 37 -6.07 -6.41 1.62
CA LEU A 37 -6.36 -7.51 0.70
C LEU A 37 -5.46 -7.44 -0.53
N ILE A 38 -5.26 -6.25 -1.10
CA ILE A 38 -4.38 -6.07 -2.27
C ILE A 38 -2.94 -6.40 -1.91
N LEU A 39 -2.44 -5.94 -0.75
CA LEU A 39 -1.12 -6.29 -0.25
C LEU A 39 -0.96 -7.81 -0.09
N LEU A 40 -1.97 -8.51 0.45
CA LEU A 40 -1.93 -9.96 0.61
C LEU A 40 -1.88 -10.68 -0.74
N VAL A 41 -2.73 -10.26 -1.69
CA VAL A 41 -2.75 -10.84 -3.05
C VAL A 41 -1.43 -10.59 -3.76
N ALA A 42 -0.90 -9.37 -3.72
CA ALA A 42 0.38 -9.05 -4.32
C ALA A 42 1.52 -9.86 -3.66
N TYR A 43 1.47 -10.14 -2.36
CA TYR A 43 2.46 -10.94 -1.65
C TYR A 43 2.44 -12.38 -2.13
N GLU A 44 1.25 -12.98 -2.23
CA GLU A 44 1.06 -14.34 -2.74
C GLU A 44 1.47 -14.46 -4.22
N ILE A 45 1.22 -13.42 -5.05
CA ILE A 45 1.72 -13.39 -6.44
C ILE A 45 3.25 -13.42 -6.46
N VAL A 46 3.92 -12.59 -5.65
CA VAL A 46 5.39 -12.58 -5.57
C VAL A 46 5.91 -13.94 -5.10
N ALA A 47 5.27 -14.53 -4.08
CA ALA A 47 5.62 -15.85 -3.57
C ALA A 47 5.44 -16.95 -4.61
N ALA A 48 4.37 -16.91 -5.40
CA ALA A 48 4.11 -17.85 -6.48
C ALA A 48 5.13 -17.71 -7.62
N VAL A 49 5.41 -16.47 -8.07
CA VAL A 49 6.40 -16.19 -9.13
C VAL A 49 7.81 -16.60 -8.70
N ARG A 50 8.14 -16.43 -7.42
CA ARG A 50 9.45 -16.81 -6.87
C ARG A 50 9.54 -18.27 -6.45
N HIS A 51 8.42 -19.00 -6.45
CA HIS A 51 8.30 -20.34 -5.87
C HIS A 51 8.85 -20.46 -4.44
N ASP A 52 8.83 -19.36 -3.69
CA ASP A 52 9.38 -19.25 -2.35
C ASP A 52 8.45 -18.39 -1.50
N ARG A 53 7.82 -18.98 -0.47
CA ARG A 53 6.95 -18.25 0.46
C ARG A 53 7.72 -17.34 1.42
N VAL A 54 9.03 -17.52 1.53
CA VAL A 54 9.93 -16.78 2.42
C VAL A 54 10.93 -15.97 1.59
N TRP A 55 10.52 -15.57 0.37
CA TRP A 55 11.31 -14.81 -0.60
C TRP A 55 11.97 -13.57 -0.01
N TYR A 56 11.35 -12.96 1.02
CA TYR A 56 11.87 -11.78 1.71
C TYR A 56 13.20 -12.05 2.45
N ARG A 57 13.55 -13.32 2.71
CA ARG A 57 14.85 -13.69 3.29
C ARG A 57 15.94 -13.93 2.25
N HIS A 58 15.61 -14.63 1.16
CA HIS A 58 16.61 -15.01 0.16
C HIS A 58 16.83 -13.93 -0.90
N SER A 59 15.82 -13.12 -1.20
CA SER A 59 15.87 -12.09 -2.24
C SER A 59 15.01 -10.87 -1.89
N PRO A 60 15.30 -10.18 -0.77
CA PRO A 60 14.49 -9.06 -0.27
C PRO A 60 14.34 -7.93 -1.30
N LEU A 61 15.43 -7.53 -1.96
CA LEU A 61 15.42 -6.43 -2.95
C LEU A 61 14.57 -6.75 -4.18
N ALA A 62 14.80 -7.91 -4.79
CA ALA A 62 14.06 -8.32 -5.98
C ALA A 62 12.59 -8.62 -5.66
N GLY A 63 12.28 -9.06 -4.44
CA GLY A 63 10.94 -9.29 -3.95
C GLY A 63 10.20 -7.99 -3.69
N ALA A 64 10.83 -7.06 -2.97
CA ALA A 64 10.31 -5.72 -2.75
C ALA A 64 10.05 -4.99 -4.08
N ALA A 65 10.96 -5.04 -5.05
CA ALA A 65 10.77 -4.41 -6.34
C ALA A 65 9.53 -4.94 -7.08
N LEU A 66 9.33 -6.27 -7.13
CA LEU A 66 8.16 -6.86 -7.77
C LEU A 66 6.87 -6.54 -7.00
N PHE A 67 6.95 -6.54 -5.66
CA PHE A 67 5.84 -6.24 -4.78
C PHE A 67 5.38 -4.78 -4.92
N THR A 68 6.32 -3.83 -4.93
CA THR A 68 6.06 -2.41 -5.24
C THR A 68 5.53 -2.22 -6.64
N LEU A 69 6.08 -2.92 -7.64
CA LEU A 69 5.60 -2.82 -9.02
C LEU A 69 4.14 -3.24 -9.16
N LEU A 70 3.75 -4.34 -8.52
CA LEU A 70 2.35 -4.82 -8.49
C LEU A 70 1.43 -3.81 -7.81
N GLY A 71 1.87 -3.24 -6.68
CA GLY A 71 1.15 -2.18 -5.98
C GLY A 71 0.91 -0.96 -6.86
N VAL A 72 1.98 -0.44 -7.49
CA VAL A 72 1.90 0.71 -8.39
C VAL A 72 1.02 0.43 -9.61
N LEU A 73 1.12 -0.75 -10.22
CA LEU A 73 0.26 -1.16 -11.34
C LEU A 73 -1.21 -1.23 -10.91
N TYR A 74 -1.48 -1.74 -9.71
CA TYR A 74 -2.82 -1.77 -9.13
C TYR A 74 -3.36 -0.36 -8.91
N THR A 75 -2.60 0.55 -8.28
CA THR A 75 -2.99 1.96 -8.09
C THR A 75 -3.31 2.61 -9.42
N PHE A 76 -2.47 2.38 -10.43
CA PHE A 76 -2.69 2.92 -11.76
C PHE A 76 -4.01 2.41 -12.38
N GLY A 77 -4.31 1.12 -12.22
CA GLY A 77 -5.55 0.51 -12.72
C GLY A 77 -6.80 0.95 -11.95
N SER A 78 -6.76 0.94 -10.62
CA SER A 78 -7.90 1.28 -9.76
C SER A 78 -8.26 2.76 -9.87
N GLU A 79 -7.28 3.61 -10.14
CA GLU A 79 -7.50 5.04 -10.19
C GLU A 79 -7.91 5.52 -11.58
N ILE A 80 -7.46 4.87 -12.66
CA ILE A 80 -8.09 5.02 -13.98
C ILE A 80 -9.58 4.64 -13.89
N TYR A 81 -9.92 3.58 -13.15
CA TYR A 81 -11.31 3.19 -12.94
C TYR A 81 -12.09 4.22 -12.11
N ASN A 82 -11.58 4.62 -10.93
CA ASN A 82 -12.27 5.57 -10.06
C ASN A 82 -12.41 6.98 -10.67
N VAL A 83 -11.34 7.53 -11.24
CA VAL A 83 -11.32 8.91 -11.76
C VAL A 83 -12.07 9.04 -13.09
N ARG A 84 -12.03 8.01 -13.96
CA ARG A 84 -12.68 8.10 -15.29
C ARG A 84 -14.07 7.48 -15.36
N ILE A 85 -14.37 6.45 -14.56
CA ILE A 85 -15.61 5.67 -14.70
C ILE A 85 -16.61 6.00 -13.60
N GLU A 86 -16.15 6.20 -12.36
CA GLU A 86 -17.07 6.25 -11.21
C GLU A 86 -17.39 7.66 -10.70
N GLN A 87 -16.50 8.67 -10.88
CA GLN A 87 -16.65 10.04 -10.35
C GLN A 87 -17.08 10.09 -8.86
N SER A 88 -16.78 9.04 -8.09
CA SER A 88 -17.42 8.76 -6.81
C SER A 88 -16.78 9.49 -5.62
N TRP A 89 -15.52 9.93 -5.75
CA TRP A 89 -14.78 10.63 -4.70
C TRP A 89 -14.09 11.88 -5.26
N GLY A 90 -14.57 13.05 -4.85
CA GLY A 90 -13.92 14.34 -5.13
C GLY A 90 -12.65 14.50 -4.31
N TYR A 91 -11.56 14.90 -4.97
CA TYR A 91 -10.35 15.35 -4.28
C TYR A 91 -10.50 16.82 -3.88
N THR A 92 -10.06 17.17 -2.68
CA THR A 92 -9.93 18.59 -2.30
C THR A 92 -8.85 19.25 -3.15
N GLU A 93 -8.88 20.58 -3.26
CA GLU A 93 -7.80 21.36 -3.90
C GLU A 93 -6.42 21.17 -3.25
N LEU A 94 -6.37 20.62 -2.03
CA LEU A 94 -5.16 20.36 -1.27
C LEU A 94 -4.50 19.02 -1.61
N MET A 95 -5.18 18.14 -2.34
CA MET A 95 -4.63 16.85 -2.71
C MET A 95 -3.62 17.01 -3.87
N PRO A 96 -2.31 16.73 -3.65
CA PRO A 96 -1.34 16.81 -4.73
C PRO A 96 -1.63 15.70 -5.74
N VAL A 97 -2.20 16.05 -6.89
CA VAL A 97 -2.39 15.12 -8.01
C VAL A 97 -1.13 15.10 -8.86
N LEU A 98 -0.64 13.92 -9.21
CA LEU A 98 0.50 13.77 -10.12
C LEU A 98 0.05 14.12 -11.54
N PRO A 99 0.50 15.24 -12.14
CA PRO A 99 -0.05 15.76 -13.39
C PRO A 99 0.20 14.86 -14.60
N VAL A 100 1.22 14.00 -14.54
CA VAL A 100 1.55 13.03 -15.60
C VAL A 100 0.67 11.79 -15.53
N LEU A 101 0.26 11.40 -14.32
CA LEU A 101 -0.40 10.12 -14.06
C LEU A 101 -1.90 10.28 -13.77
N GLY A 102 -2.36 11.49 -13.43
CA GLY A 102 -3.76 11.79 -13.13
C GLY A 102 -4.27 11.14 -11.84
N VAL A 103 -3.34 10.71 -10.97
CA VAL A 103 -3.59 10.01 -9.71
C VAL A 103 -3.18 10.85 -8.51
N GLY A 104 -3.88 10.70 -7.40
CA GLY A 104 -3.55 11.21 -6.09
C GLY A 104 -2.13 10.80 -5.70
N GLY A 105 -1.31 11.79 -5.41
CA GLY A 105 0.08 11.58 -5.03
C GLY A 105 0.20 10.83 -3.70
N VAL A 106 -0.78 10.94 -2.80
CA VAL A 106 -0.73 10.30 -1.48
C VAL A 106 -1.02 8.78 -1.55
N PRO A 107 -2.06 8.31 -2.26
CA PRO A 107 -2.21 6.89 -2.60
C PRO A 107 -0.99 6.31 -3.34
N PHE A 108 -0.43 7.05 -4.30
CA PHE A 108 0.77 6.60 -5.01
C PHE A 108 1.98 6.45 -4.08
N LEU A 109 2.20 7.40 -3.18
CA LEU A 109 3.26 7.33 -2.17
C LEU A 109 3.08 6.15 -1.21
N GLN A 110 1.83 5.81 -0.87
CA GLN A 110 1.52 4.63 -0.06
C GLN A 110 2.10 3.36 -0.69
N TRP A 111 1.76 3.12 -1.96
CA TRP A 111 2.21 1.95 -2.71
C TRP A 111 3.70 1.98 -3.04
N LEU A 112 4.31 3.16 -3.10
CA LEU A 112 5.75 3.29 -3.29
C LEU A 112 6.53 2.97 -2.00
N LEU A 113 6.03 3.39 -0.83
CA LEU A 113 6.78 3.35 0.43
C LEU A 113 6.44 2.15 1.32
N ILE A 114 5.17 1.75 1.40
CA ILE A 114 4.74 0.68 2.32
C ILE A 114 5.32 -0.67 1.93
N PRO A 115 5.26 -1.14 0.66
CA PRO A 115 5.77 -2.46 0.30
C PRO A 115 7.27 -2.65 0.59
N PRO A 116 8.18 -1.70 0.26
CA PRO A 116 9.59 -1.80 0.63
C PRO A 116 9.82 -1.80 2.15
N VAL A 117 9.11 -0.94 2.89
CA VAL A 117 9.24 -0.86 4.35
C VAL A 117 8.76 -2.14 5.01
N LEU A 118 7.67 -2.73 4.53
CA LEU A 118 7.16 -4.01 5.02
C LEU A 118 8.17 -5.14 4.82
N VAL A 119 8.77 -5.24 3.62
CA VAL A 119 9.80 -6.25 3.33
C VAL A 119 11.04 -6.02 4.20
N TRP A 120 11.45 -4.77 4.39
CA TRP A 120 12.57 -4.43 5.26
C TRP A 120 12.30 -4.83 6.72
N LEU A 121 11.11 -4.58 7.25
CA LEU A 121 10.70 -5.00 8.59
C LEU A 121 10.67 -6.53 8.72
N LEU A 122 10.13 -7.25 7.74
CA LEU A 122 10.11 -8.72 7.73
C LEU A 122 11.52 -9.32 7.70
N TRP A 123 12.42 -8.69 6.94
CA TRP A 123 13.84 -9.06 6.91
C TRP A 123 14.49 -8.82 8.28
N LEU A 124 14.33 -7.62 8.86
CA LEU A 124 14.91 -7.23 10.14
C LEU A 124 14.44 -8.14 11.29
N LEU A 125 13.14 -8.41 11.37
CA LEU A 125 12.57 -9.31 12.38
C LEU A 125 13.01 -10.76 12.16
N GLY A 126 13.20 -11.17 10.91
CA GLY A 126 13.73 -12.49 10.57
C GLY A 126 15.20 -12.68 11.00
N ASP A 127 16.01 -11.62 10.95
CA ASP A 127 17.42 -11.64 11.33
C ASP A 127 17.61 -11.61 12.85
N MET A 128 16.78 -10.85 13.58
CA MET A 128 16.81 -10.84 15.06
C MET A 128 16.49 -12.20 15.71
N GLY A 129 15.79 -13.09 15.00
CA GLY A 129 15.55 -14.47 15.44
C GLY A 129 16.77 -15.39 15.31
N ARG A 130 17.84 -14.93 14.65
CA ARG A 130 19.12 -15.63 14.55
C ARG A 130 19.93 -15.29 15.80
N ALA A 131 19.80 -16.09 16.85
CA ALA A 131 20.79 -16.06 17.92
C ALA A 131 22.17 -16.25 17.27
N PRO A 132 23.21 -15.49 17.66
CA PRO A 132 24.55 -15.77 17.20
C PRO A 132 24.86 -17.20 17.63
N ASP A 133 25.14 -18.08 16.66
CA ASP A 133 25.59 -19.44 16.93
C ASP A 133 26.83 -19.32 17.84
N ALA A 134 26.64 -19.63 19.12
CA ALA A 134 27.72 -19.73 20.08
C ALA A 134 28.52 -20.99 19.73
N GLY A 135 29.49 -20.83 18.83
CA GLY A 135 30.43 -21.87 18.47
C GLY A 135 31.37 -21.41 17.37
N HIS A 136 32.56 -20.95 17.74
CA HIS A 136 33.79 -21.76 17.76
C HIS A 136 34.87 -21.01 18.56
#